data_AF-A0A1V0DI00-F1
#
_entry.id   AF-A0A1V0DI00-F1
#
_cell.length_a   1.000
_cell.length_b   1.000
_cell.length_c   1.000
_cell.angle_alpha   90.00
_cell.angle_beta   90.00
_cell.angle_gamma   90.00
#
_symmetry.space_group_name_H-M   'P 1'
#
loop_
_entity.id
_entity.type
_entity.pdbx_description
1 polymer ?
#
loop_
_entity_poly.entity_id
_entity_poly.type
_entity_poly.pdbx_seq_one_letter_code
_entity_poly.pdbx_strand_id
1 'polypeptide(L)'
;MVSTHISQLRAGIEPIDRAWGGFYRGGSYLVYGPQGSGRDLLGLAFIRQGYAEGEPALFVSPRRPRDLRIQAATLGFDLRAAYDDGLVRLMRIPPC
;
A
#
# COMPACT_ATOMS: atom_id res chain seq x y z
N MET A 1 -2.36 20.66 28.48
CA MET A 1 -3.16 19.56 27.90
C MET A 1 -3.02 19.66 26.40
N VAL A 2 -2.16 18.83 25.78
CA VAL A 2 -2.04 18.78 24.31
C VAL A 2 -3.18 17.91 23.81
N SER A 3 -4.14 18.50 23.12
CA SER A 3 -5.16 17.75 22.39
C SER A 3 -4.48 17.10 21.19
N THR A 4 -3.96 15.89 21.37
CA THR A 4 -3.29 15.14 20.29
C THR A 4 -4.36 14.50 19.42
N HIS A 5 -4.82 15.23 18.40
CA HIS A 5 -5.74 14.70 17.40
C HIS A 5 -4.97 13.72 16.49
N ILE A 6 -5.04 12.42 16.78
CA ILE A 6 -4.37 11.40 15.99
C ILE A 6 -5.16 11.21 14.69
N SER A 7 -4.54 11.54 13.55
CA SER A 7 -5.15 11.37 12.23
C SER A 7 -4.97 9.93 11.75
N GLN A 8 -6.03 9.32 11.20
CA GLN A 8 -6.00 7.98 10.64
C GLN A 8 -6.16 8.02 9.11
N LEU A 9 -5.58 7.02 8.45
CA LEU A 9 -5.65 6.72 7.02
C LEU A 9 -6.48 5.46 6.83
N ARG A 10 -7.38 5.46 5.86
CA ARG A 10 -8.04 4.22 5.44
C ARG A 10 -6.99 3.26 4.89
N ALA A 11 -7.02 2.02 5.36
CA ALA A 11 -6.12 0.97 4.91
C ALA A 11 -6.57 0.38 3.56
N GLY A 12 -7.85 0.49 3.21
CA GLY A 12 -8.41 -0.20 2.05
C GLY A 12 -8.48 -1.71 2.24
N ILE A 13 -8.39 -2.16 3.49
CA ILE A 13 -8.34 -3.54 3.93
C ILE A 13 -9.39 -3.66 5.01
N GLU A 14 -10.52 -4.26 4.65
CA GLU A 14 -11.74 -4.24 5.44
C GLU A 14 -11.52 -4.62 6.92
N PRO A 15 -10.86 -5.75 7.27
CA PRO A 15 -10.64 -6.10 8.67
C PRO A 15 -9.87 -5.04 9.48
N ILE A 16 -8.93 -4.33 8.84
CA ILE A 16 -8.13 -3.27 9.47
C ILE A 16 -8.98 -2.01 9.63
N ASP A 17 -9.69 -1.61 8.58
CA ASP A 17 -10.56 -0.45 8.61
C ASP A 17 -11.69 -0.60 9.63
N ARG A 18 -12.24 -1.81 9.79
CA ARG A 18 -13.30 -2.11 10.77
C ARG A 18 -12.76 -2.21 12.18
N ALA A 19 -11.69 -2.95 12.41
CA ALA A 19 -11.20 -3.23 13.77
C ALA A 19 -10.40 -2.07 14.35
N TRP A 20 -9.60 -1.38 13.53
CA TRP A 20 -8.64 -0.36 13.99
C TRP A 20 -9.03 1.05 13.54
N GLY A 21 -10.01 1.19 12.64
CA GLY A 21 -10.33 2.47 12.00
C GLY A 21 -9.34 2.89 10.91
N GLY A 22 -8.40 2.00 10.56
CA GLY A 22 -7.30 2.27 9.63
C GLY A 22 -5.95 2.41 10.33
N PHE A 23 -4.96 2.95 9.61
CA PHE A 23 -3.60 3.17 10.11
C PHE A 23 -3.42 4.60 10.62
N TYR A 24 -2.62 4.80 11.66
CA TYR A 24 -2.21 6.12 12.13
C TYR A 24 -1.30 6.79 11.12
N ARG A 25 -1.59 8.05 10.79
CA ARG A 25 -0.71 8.88 9.96
C ARG A 25 0.63 9.07 10.68
N GLY A 26 1.73 8.75 10.00
CA GLY A 26 3.08 8.76 10.57
C GLY A 26 3.46 7.49 11.35
N GLY A 27 2.59 6.48 11.40
CA GLY A 27 2.90 5.18 12.01
C GLY A 27 3.71 4.25 11.09
N SER A 28 4.46 3.33 11.70
CA SER A 28 5.16 2.24 11.01
C SER A 28 4.48 0.91 11.34
N TYR A 29 4.22 0.10 10.32
CA TYR A 29 3.49 -1.16 10.42
C TYR A 29 4.31 -2.31 9.86
N LEU A 30 4.35 -3.43 10.57
CA LEU A 30 5.01 -4.66 10.12
C LEU A 30 3.97 -5.72 9.76
N VAL A 31 4.03 -6.22 8.53
CA VAL A 31 3.25 -7.37 8.08
C VAL A 31 4.19 -8.56 7.92
N TYR A 32 4.00 -9.58 8.75
CA TYR A 32 4.82 -10.79 8.77
C TYR A 32 3.98 -12.03 8.43
N GLY A 33 4.60 -13.00 7.75
CA GLY A 33 3.94 -14.25 7.37
C GLY A 33 4.85 -15.15 6.53
N PRO A 34 4.40 -16.38 6.20
CA PRO A 34 5.13 -17.30 5.32
C PRO A 34 5.15 -16.80 3.86
N GLN A 35 5.98 -17.39 3.01
CA GLN A 35 6.00 -17.05 1.59
C GLN A 35 4.61 -17.33 0.97
N GLY A 36 4.15 -16.43 0.09
CA GLY A 36 2.84 -16.57 -0.55
C GLY A 36 1.64 -16.10 0.30
N SER A 37 1.85 -15.61 1.52
CA SER A 37 0.76 -15.14 2.40
C SER A 37 0.12 -13.81 1.97
N GLY A 38 0.38 -13.31 0.76
CA GLY A 38 -0.22 -12.07 0.25
C GLY A 38 0.36 -10.76 0.79
N ARG A 39 1.59 -10.75 1.32
CA ARG A 39 2.23 -9.52 1.86
C ARG A 39 2.34 -8.39 0.84
N ASP A 40 2.81 -8.71 -0.37
CA ASP A 40 2.89 -7.75 -1.47
C ASP A 40 1.49 -7.24 -1.87
N LEU A 41 0.50 -8.13 -1.91
CA LEU A 41 -0.90 -7.79 -2.21
C LEU A 41 -1.49 -6.84 -1.17
N LEU A 42 -1.19 -7.04 0.12
CA LEU A 42 -1.64 -6.17 1.20
C LEU A 42 -1.06 -4.76 1.03
N GLY A 43 0.24 -4.65 0.73
CA GLY A 43 0.86 -3.36 0.42
C GLY A 43 0.26 -2.69 -0.82
N LEU A 44 -0.04 -3.46 -1.87
CA LEU A 44 -0.69 -2.94 -3.09
C LEU A 44 -2.14 -2.50 -2.82
N ALA A 45 -2.88 -3.21 -1.96
CA ALA A 45 -4.24 -2.82 -1.55
C ALA A 45 -4.22 -1.48 -0.80
N PHE A 46 -3.22 -1.28 0.07
CA PHE A 46 -3.02 -0.02 0.76
C PHE A 46 -2.69 1.14 -0.20
N ILE A 47 -1.80 0.92 -1.17
CA ILE A 47 -1.51 1.93 -2.22
C ILE A 47 -2.74 2.21 -3.07
N ARG A 48 -3.54 1.20 -3.44
CA ARG A 48 -4.78 1.38 -4.19
C ARG A 48 -5.73 2.34 -3.46
N GLN A 49 -5.85 2.20 -2.14
CA GLN A 49 -6.67 3.09 -1.32
C GLN A 49 -6.09 4.51 -1.31
N GLY A 50 -4.78 4.66 -1.07
CA GLY A 50 -4.13 5.96 -1.09
C GLY A 50 -4.28 6.67 -2.44
N TYR A 51 -4.09 5.96 -3.56
CA TYR A 51 -4.29 6.49 -4.90
C TYR A 51 -5.74 6.96 -5.14
N ALA A 52 -6.74 6.19 -4.66
CA ALA A 52 -8.14 6.61 -4.73
C ALA A 52 -8.45 7.88 -3.90
N GLU A 53 -7.63 8.17 -2.89
CA GLU A 53 -7.71 9.38 -2.06
C GLU A 53 -6.76 10.50 -2.53
N GLY A 54 -6.01 10.29 -3.63
CA GLY A 54 -5.04 11.26 -4.15
C GLY A 54 -3.73 11.34 -3.37
N GLU A 55 -3.44 10.38 -2.51
CA GLU A 55 -2.21 10.32 -1.71
C GLU A 55 -1.05 9.70 -2.53
N PRO A 56 0.13 10.34 -2.56
CA PRO A 56 1.28 9.79 -3.25
C PRO A 56 1.89 8.61 -2.50
N ALA A 57 2.45 7.63 -3.22
CA ALA A 57 3.04 6.44 -2.62
C ALA A 57 4.32 5.96 -3.32
N LEU A 58 5.25 5.41 -2.53
CA LEU A 58 6.44 4.71 -2.99
C LEU A 58 6.37 3.24 -2.59
N PHE A 59 6.38 2.34 -3.57
CA PHE A 59 6.48 0.90 -3.33
C PHE A 59 7.90 0.40 -3.58
N VAL A 60 8.58 -0.05 -2.54
CA VAL A 60 9.95 -0.56 -2.59
C VAL A 60 9.92 -2.09 -2.56
N SER A 61 10.50 -2.76 -3.57
CA SER A 61 10.45 -4.22 -3.67
C SER A 61 11.55 -4.79 -4.57
N PRO A 62 12.06 -6.02 -4.34
CA PRO A 62 12.94 -6.69 -5.31
C PRO A 62 12.23 -7.14 -6.59
N ARG A 63 10.88 -7.17 -6.57
CA ARG A 63 10.02 -7.63 -7.67
C ARG A 63 10.21 -6.74 -8.91
N ARG A 64 9.98 -7.33 -10.08
CA ARG A 64 9.94 -6.55 -11.33
C ARG A 64 8.61 -5.79 -11.41
N PRO A 65 8.57 -4.58 -11.98
CA PRO A 65 7.33 -3.80 -12.11
C PRO A 65 6.18 -4.56 -12.76
N ARG A 66 6.46 -5.39 -13.78
CA ARG A 66 5.44 -6.23 -14.42
C ARG A 66 4.75 -7.19 -13.43
N ASP A 67 5.51 -7.75 -12.48
CA ASP A 67 5.02 -8.77 -11.56
C ASP A 67 4.11 -8.12 -10.50
N LEU A 68 4.47 -6.91 -10.08
CA LEU A 68 3.63 -6.06 -9.22
C LEU A 68 2.34 -5.63 -9.93
N ARG A 69 2.41 -5.30 -11.22
CA ARG A 69 1.21 -4.97 -12.01
C ARG A 69 0.24 -6.14 -12.14
N ILE A 70 0.74 -7.36 -12.34
CA ILE A 70 -0.10 -8.56 -12.37
C ILE A 70 -0.81 -8.74 -11.03
N GLN A 71 -0.09 -8.59 -9.90
CA GLN A 71 -0.67 -8.66 -8.56
C GLN A 71 -1.66 -7.54 -8.28
N ALA A 72 -1.38 -6.31 -8.71
CA ALA A 72 -2.30 -5.18 -8.56
C ALA A 72 -3.59 -5.41 -9.35
N ALA A 73 -3.51 -5.98 -10.54
CA ALA A 73 -4.68 -6.30 -11.36
C ALA A 73 -5.63 -7.30 -10.67
N THR A 74 -5.11 -8.24 -9.85
CA THR A 74 -5.98 -9.15 -9.06
C THR A 74 -6.78 -8.43 -7.97
N LEU A 75 -6.41 -7.18 -7.65
CA LEU A 75 -7.09 -6.30 -6.70
C LEU A 75 -7.97 -5.25 -7.41
N GLY A 76 -8.12 -5.33 -8.73
CA GLY A 76 -8.78 -4.29 -9.53
C GLY A 76 -8.02 -2.96 -9.54
N PHE A 77 -6.71 -2.98 -9.30
CA PHE A 77 -5.88 -1.78 -9.26
C PHE A 77 -5.04 -1.64 -10.54
N ASP A 78 -5.32 -0.61 -11.34
CA ASP A 78 -4.47 -0.24 -12.46
C ASP A 78 -3.23 0.52 -11.96
N LEU A 79 -2.22 -0.26 -11.56
CA LEU A 79 -0.94 0.28 -11.11
C LEU A 79 -0.18 1.04 -12.22
N ARG A 80 -0.50 0.82 -13.50
CA ARG A 80 0.12 1.58 -14.59
C ARG A 80 -0.43 2.99 -14.64
N ALA A 81 -1.77 3.12 -14.62
CA ALA A 81 -2.41 4.42 -14.58
C ALA A 81 -1.90 5.25 -13.39
N ALA A 82 -1.84 4.65 -12.19
CA ALA A 82 -1.33 5.32 -11.00
C ALA A 82 0.15 5.75 -11.10
N TYR A 83 0.97 5.01 -11.87
CA TYR A 83 2.35 5.39 -12.16
C TYR A 83 2.43 6.55 -13.16
N ASP A 84 1.66 6.45 -14.24
CA ASP A 84 1.60 7.44 -15.32
C ASP A 84 1.05 8.79 -14.79
N ASP A 85 0.10 8.76 -13.85
CA ASP A 85 -0.45 9.94 -13.15
C ASP A 85 0.53 10.65 -12.21
N GLY A 86 1.67 10.02 -11.92
CA GLY A 86 2.68 10.60 -11.06
C GLY A 86 2.53 10.31 -9.56
N LEU A 87 1.37 9.80 -9.13
CA LEU A 87 1.08 9.58 -7.71
C LEU A 87 1.79 8.34 -7.15
N VAL A 88 1.99 7.29 -7.94
CA VAL A 88 2.66 6.07 -7.48
C VAL A 88 4.03 5.92 -8.13
N ARG A 89 5.03 5.57 -7.33
CA ARG A 89 6.38 5.26 -7.77
C ARG A 89 6.80 3.87 -7.32
N LEU A 90 7.52 3.17 -8.20
CA LEU A 90 8.03 1.82 -7.94
C LEU A 90 9.56 1.88 -7.89
N MET A 91 10.14 1.48 -6.77
CA MET A 91 11.59 1.39 -6.60
C MET A 91 11.99 -0.07 -6.47
N ARG A 92 12.78 -0.54 -7.44
CA ARG A 92 13.29 -1.91 -7.41
C ARG A 92 14.65 -1.97 -6.72
N ILE A 93 14.76 -2.81 -5.70
CA ILE A 93 16.02 -3.11 -5.01
C ILE A 93 16.28 -4.62 -5.14
N PRO A 94 17.05 -5.09 -6.14
CA PRO A 94 17.37 -6.51 -6.27
C PRO A 94 18.13 -7.00 -5.03
N PRO A 95 17.97 -8.28 -4.63
CA PRO A 95 18.81 -8.86 -3.59
C PRO A 95 20.28 -8.81 -4.04
N CYS A 96 21.16 -8.47 -3.11
CA CYS A 96 22.61 -8.48 -3.27
C CYS A 96 23.12 -9.89 -3.56
#